data_AF-A0A7C3X403-F1
#
_entry.id   AF-A0A7C3X403-F1
#
_cell.length_a   1.000
_cell.length_b   1.000
_cell.length_c   1.000
_cell.angle_alpha   90.00
_cell.angle_beta   90.00
_cell.angle_gamma   90.00
#
_symmetry.space_group_name_H-M   'P 1'
#
loop_
_entity.id
_entity.type
_entity.pdbx_description
1 polymer ?
#
loop_
_entity_poly.entity_id
_entity_poly.type
_entity_poly.pdbx_seq_one_letter_code
_entity_poly.pdbx_strand_id
1 'polypeptide(L)'
;MKWRVDGEGGSPLRCPYCGHDNPEGRRYCEECGEKIARLEAERARARRKALREAARMRLELEKEGLEREEIERRLRRARRRTAPRVGILLALACLVVLAVVLAVVLSGGPSAPEKAVTEFFQSIKDRDVLAYLKHTDLDLYKMAKQGEYQPDLYAVGIDYDHYRLEGLKTRLVKEEGDYAEVEVVGGYFEGFYDQGESSGGVDFSQYPRLVTLVKVENTWLVNDYNLMKLPYPLPEILPGEEEFPEVEEGAGDTG
;
A
#
# COMPACT_ATOMS: atom_id res chain seq x y z
N MET A 1 -2.03 47.48 34.37
CA MET A 1 -2.41 47.09 33.00
C MET A 1 -2.24 45.58 32.86
N LYS A 2 -3.34 44.83 32.79
CA LYS A 2 -3.33 43.37 32.66
C LYS A 2 -4.39 43.02 31.61
N TRP A 3 -3.96 42.75 30.39
CA TRP A 3 -4.86 42.31 29.33
C TRP A 3 -5.27 40.88 29.62
N ARG A 4 -6.57 40.67 29.87
CA ARG A 4 -7.19 39.35 30.00
C ARG A 4 -7.73 39.01 28.61
N VAL A 5 -7.13 38.01 27.97
CA VAL A 5 -7.62 37.42 26.71
C VAL A 5 -8.57 36.29 27.10
N ASP A 6 -9.82 36.64 27.34
CA ASP A 6 -10.91 35.66 27.42
C ASP A 6 -11.43 35.47 25.98
N GLY A 7 -10.78 34.57 25.23
CA GLY A 7 -11.19 34.15 23.90
C GLY A 7 -12.15 32.98 24.01
N GLU A 8 -13.45 33.27 23.90
CA GLU A 8 -14.56 32.32 23.96
C GLU A 8 -14.49 31.27 22.83
N GLY A 9 -14.33 30.00 23.23
CA GLY A 9 -15.26 28.91 22.88
C GLY A 9 -15.68 28.72 21.41
N GLY A 10 -14.71 28.61 20.51
CA GLY A 10 -14.93 28.09 19.17
C GLY A 10 -15.04 26.56 19.14
N SER A 11 -16.09 26.02 18.51
CA SER A 11 -16.26 24.56 18.35
C SER A 11 -15.16 23.95 17.48
N PRO A 12 -14.56 22.79 17.85
CA PRO A 12 -13.44 22.21 17.14
C PRO A 12 -13.75 21.91 15.66
N LEU A 13 -12.82 22.26 14.78
CA LEU A 13 -12.88 22.03 13.34
C LEU A 13 -12.32 20.66 13.01
N ARG A 14 -13.21 19.71 12.76
CA ARG A 14 -12.82 18.36 12.37
C ARG A 14 -12.28 18.31 10.94
N CYS A 15 -11.06 17.79 10.78
CA CYS A 15 -10.41 17.57 9.48
C CYS A 15 -11.18 16.51 8.68
N PRO A 16 -11.59 16.79 7.43
CA PRO A 16 -12.32 15.82 6.62
C PRO A 16 -11.43 14.72 6.02
N TYR A 17 -10.10 14.84 6.12
CA TYR A 17 -9.14 13.89 5.55
C TYR A 17 -8.70 12.83 6.56
N CYS A 18 -8.34 13.24 7.78
CA CYS A 18 -7.91 12.32 8.85
C CYS A 18 -8.88 12.22 10.04
N GLY A 19 -9.86 13.14 10.14
CA GLY A 19 -10.82 13.13 11.26
C GLY A 19 -10.34 13.84 12.53
N HIS A 20 -9.16 14.46 12.53
CA HIS A 20 -8.61 15.22 13.67
C HIS A 20 -9.44 16.45 14.03
N ASP A 21 -9.61 16.73 15.31
CA ASP A 21 -10.23 17.96 15.78
C ASP A 21 -9.20 19.08 15.90
N ASN A 22 -9.27 20.06 14.99
CA ASN A 22 -8.35 21.19 14.96
C ASN A 22 -8.97 22.40 15.68
N PRO A 23 -8.16 23.23 16.36
CA PRO A 23 -8.65 24.49 16.89
C PRO A 23 -9.12 25.43 15.77
N GLU A 24 -10.06 26.33 16.09
CA GLU A 24 -10.62 27.26 15.11
C GLU A 24 -9.56 28.17 14.48
N GLY A 25 -9.77 28.55 13.21
CA GLY A 25 -8.88 29.45 12.49
C GLY A 25 -7.58 28.82 11.96
N ARG A 26 -7.36 27.51 12.18
CA ARG A 26 -6.23 26.79 11.60
C ARG A 26 -6.34 26.70 10.07
N ARG A 27 -5.22 26.99 9.40
CA ARG A 27 -5.12 26.90 7.94
C ARG A 27 -4.85 25.49 7.44
N TYR A 28 -4.19 24.68 8.26
CA TYR A 28 -3.73 23.32 7.97
C TYR A 28 -4.05 22.42 9.16
N CYS A 29 -4.25 21.13 8.89
CA CYS A 29 -4.46 20.12 9.93
C CYS A 29 -3.17 19.88 10.71
N GLU A 30 -3.25 19.84 12.04
CA GLU A 30 -2.10 19.54 12.90
C GLU A 30 -1.64 18.09 12.82
N GLU A 31 -2.52 17.16 12.43
CA GLU A 31 -2.20 15.74 12.33
C GLU A 31 -1.75 15.33 10.92
N CYS A 32 -2.49 15.73 9.88
CA CYS A 32 -2.20 15.27 8.51
C CYS A 32 -1.63 16.35 7.58
N GLY A 33 -1.46 17.59 8.05
CA GLY A 33 -0.91 18.71 7.25
C GLY A 33 -1.82 19.28 6.17
N GLU A 34 -3.02 18.73 5.97
CA GLU A 34 -3.90 19.11 4.85
C GLU A 34 -4.60 20.47 5.07
N LYS A 35 -4.87 21.21 3.99
CA LYS A 35 -5.34 22.61 4.08
C LYS A 35 -6.84 22.71 4.39
N ILE A 36 -7.21 23.09 5.61
CA ILE A 36 -8.62 23.13 6.05
C ILE A 36 -9.31 24.48 5.78
N ALA A 37 -8.59 25.61 5.87
CA ALA A 37 -9.20 26.95 5.77
C ALA A 37 -9.90 27.24 4.42
N ARG A 38 -9.44 26.62 3.33
CA ARG A 38 -10.10 26.74 2.02
C ARG A 38 -11.50 26.13 2.06
N LEU A 39 -11.62 24.97 2.67
CA LEU A 39 -12.85 24.21 2.79
C LEU A 39 -13.88 24.95 3.65
N GLU A 40 -13.45 25.59 4.73
CA GLU A 40 -14.29 26.49 5.53
C GLU A 40 -14.77 27.70 4.74
N ALA A 41 -13.88 28.36 4.00
CA ALA A 41 -14.23 29.51 3.19
C ALA A 41 -15.24 29.14 2.09
N GLU A 42 -15.08 27.97 1.47
CA GLU A 42 -16.03 27.43 0.48
C GLU A 42 -17.39 27.10 1.11
N ARG A 43 -17.41 26.44 2.28
CA ARG A 43 -18.64 26.17 3.05
C ARG A 43 -19.34 27.47 3.46
N ALA A 44 -18.60 28.48 3.90
CA ALA A 44 -19.14 29.80 4.26
C ALA A 44 -19.75 30.52 3.05
N ARG A 45 -19.07 30.48 1.89
CA ARG A 45 -19.60 31.01 0.62
C ARG A 45 -20.88 30.30 0.19
N ALA A 46 -20.90 28.96 0.27
CA ALA A 46 -22.08 28.15 -0.04
C ALA A 46 -23.27 28.48 0.88
N ARG A 47 -23.04 28.60 2.20
CA ARG A 47 -24.06 29.01 3.18
C ARG A 47 -24.63 30.39 2.86
N ARG A 48 -23.78 31.38 2.54
CA ARG A 48 -24.22 32.73 2.16
C ARG A 48 -25.06 32.72 0.87
N LYS A 49 -24.67 31.93 -0.13
CA LYS A 49 -25.44 31.78 -1.37
C LYS A 49 -26.82 31.18 -1.09
N ALA A 50 -26.88 30.07 -0.34
CA ALA A 50 -28.13 29.42 0.02
C ALA A 50 -29.08 30.34 0.82
N LEU A 51 -28.54 31.14 1.76
CA LEU A 51 -29.31 32.13 2.51
C LEU A 51 -29.90 33.21 1.60
N ARG A 52 -29.14 33.72 0.64
CA ARG A 52 -29.61 34.72 -0.34
C ARG A 52 -30.71 34.15 -1.24
N GLU A 53 -30.54 32.93 -1.72
CA GLU A 53 -31.55 32.24 -2.55
C GLU A 53 -32.84 32.00 -1.76
N ALA A 54 -32.73 31.54 -0.51
CA ALA A 54 -33.88 31.36 0.37
C ALA A 54 -34.60 32.68 0.68
N ALA A 55 -33.87 33.76 0.90
CA ALA A 55 -34.45 35.09 1.12
C ALA A 55 -35.17 35.62 -0.13
N ARG A 56 -34.58 35.44 -1.32
CA ARG A 56 -35.21 35.79 -2.59
C ARG A 56 -36.52 35.05 -2.80
N MET A 57 -36.53 33.73 -2.52
CA MET A 57 -37.72 32.90 -2.66
C MET A 57 -38.82 33.28 -1.67
N ARG A 58 -38.47 33.68 -0.43
CA ARG A 58 -39.44 34.20 0.54
C ARG A 58 -40.12 35.48 0.04
N LEU A 59 -39.34 36.44 -0.48
CA LEU A 59 -39.86 37.69 -1.04
C LEU A 59 -40.78 37.46 -2.25
N GLU A 60 -40.41 36.54 -3.13
CA GLU A 60 -41.22 36.19 -4.31
C GLU A 60 -42.58 35.60 -3.90
N LEU A 61 -42.58 34.70 -2.92
CA LEU A 61 -43.81 34.10 -2.42
C LEU A 61 -44.69 35.06 -1.60
N GLU A 62 -44.08 36.00 -0.85
CA GLU A 62 -44.80 37.10 -0.19
C GLU A 62 -45.47 38.02 -1.23
N LYS A 63 -44.82 38.30 -2.36
CA LYS A 63 -45.42 39.07 -3.47
C LYS A 63 -46.58 38.36 -4.14
N GLU A 64 -46.57 37.03 -4.16
CA GLU A 64 -47.66 36.21 -4.67
C GLU A 64 -48.85 36.09 -3.69
N GLY A 65 -48.76 36.71 -2.49
CA GLY A 65 -49.85 36.71 -1.51
C GLY A 65 -50.11 35.35 -0.85
N LEU A 66 -49.16 34.42 -0.94
CA LEU A 66 -49.28 33.08 -0.37
C LEU A 66 -49.07 33.11 1.15
N GLU A 67 -49.95 32.44 1.90
CA GLU A 67 -49.78 32.27 3.34
C GLU A 67 -48.50 31.50 3.67
N ARG A 68 -47.84 31.85 4.79
CA ARG A 68 -46.54 31.31 5.21
C ARG A 68 -46.51 29.77 5.27
N GLU A 69 -47.62 29.14 5.61
CA GLU A 69 -47.75 27.67 5.65
C GLU A 69 -47.73 27.02 4.27
N GLU A 70 -48.26 27.69 3.24
CA GLU A 70 -48.27 27.14 1.89
C GLU A 70 -46.89 27.26 1.22
N ILE A 71 -46.17 28.35 1.53
CA ILE A 71 -44.77 28.57 1.20
C ILE A 71 -43.90 27.44 1.77
N GLU A 72 -44.08 27.14 3.07
CA GLU A 72 -43.31 26.08 3.73
C GLU A 72 -43.61 24.70 3.15
N ARG A 73 -44.88 24.42 2.79
CA ARG A 73 -45.30 23.18 2.13
C ARG A 73 -44.66 23.04 0.74
N ARG A 74 -44.61 24.11 -0.07
CA ARG A 74 -43.97 24.09 -1.40
C ARG A 74 -42.46 23.88 -1.31
N LEU A 75 -41.79 24.55 -0.35
CA LEU A 75 -40.37 24.35 -0.07
C LEU A 75 -40.05 22.91 0.34
N ARG A 76 -40.87 22.30 1.21
CA ARG A 76 -40.72 20.89 1.62
C ARG A 76 -40.87 19.93 0.44
N ARG A 77 -41.81 20.20 -0.49
CA ARG A 77 -41.98 19.40 -1.72
C ARG A 77 -40.80 19.56 -2.68
N ALA A 78 -40.28 20.78 -2.85
CA ALA A 78 -39.11 21.05 -3.69
C ALA A 78 -37.85 20.35 -3.15
N ARG A 79 -37.65 20.35 -1.82
CA ARG A 79 -36.50 19.71 -1.16
C ARG A 79 -36.52 18.18 -1.24
N ARG A 80 -37.72 17.56 -1.24
CA ARG A 80 -37.88 16.10 -1.42
C ARG A 80 -37.70 15.62 -2.87
N ARG A 81 -37.57 16.53 -3.85
CA ARG A 81 -37.23 16.20 -5.25
C ARG A 81 -35.71 16.08 -5.48
N THR A 82 -34.91 15.75 -4.45
CA THR A 82 -33.57 15.19 -4.69
C THR A 82 -33.77 13.90 -5.48
N ALA A 83 -33.39 13.99 -6.76
CA ALA A 83 -34.03 13.29 -7.85
C ALA A 83 -33.94 11.76 -7.75
N PRO A 84 -34.94 11.01 -8.29
CA PRO A 84 -34.84 9.56 -8.46
C PRO A 84 -33.58 9.12 -9.24
N ARG A 85 -32.95 10.06 -9.97
CA ARG A 85 -31.66 9.87 -10.63
C ARG A 85 -30.49 9.62 -9.67
N VAL A 86 -30.50 10.17 -8.45
CA VAL A 86 -29.43 9.93 -7.46
C VAL A 86 -29.48 8.50 -6.95
N GLY A 87 -30.68 7.96 -6.71
CA GLY A 87 -30.85 6.55 -6.34
C GLY A 87 -30.41 5.60 -7.45
N ILE A 88 -30.74 5.91 -8.71
CA ILE A 88 -30.28 5.14 -9.88
C ILE A 88 -28.76 5.20 -10.03
N LEU A 89 -28.15 6.39 -9.87
CA LEU A 89 -26.69 6.55 -9.94
C LEU A 89 -25.97 5.79 -8.84
N LEU A 90 -26.50 5.78 -7.61
CA LEU A 90 -25.94 5.00 -6.51
C LEU A 90 -26.09 3.49 -6.75
N ALA A 91 -27.24 3.03 -7.26
CA ALA A 91 -27.45 1.62 -7.59
C ALA A 91 -26.52 1.15 -8.73
N LEU A 92 -26.34 1.97 -9.76
CA LEU A 92 -25.39 1.71 -10.84
C LEU A 92 -23.95 1.70 -10.33
N ALA A 93 -23.57 2.63 -9.45
CA ALA A 93 -22.24 2.64 -8.83
C ALA A 93 -22.00 1.37 -8.00
N CYS A 94 -22.98 0.94 -7.20
CA CYS A 94 -22.90 -0.33 -6.47
C CYS A 94 -22.75 -1.53 -7.40
N LEU A 95 -23.50 -1.58 -8.51
CA LEU A 95 -23.37 -2.66 -9.51
C LEU A 95 -22.00 -2.69 -10.17
N VAL A 96 -21.42 -1.53 -10.49
CA VAL A 96 -20.06 -1.44 -11.04
C VAL A 96 -19.04 -1.93 -10.02
N VAL A 97 -19.13 -1.52 -8.76
CA VAL A 97 -18.24 -2.01 -7.70
C VAL A 97 -18.37 -3.53 -7.55
N LEU A 98 -19.60 -4.04 -7.55
CA LEU A 98 -19.86 -5.47 -7.40
C LEU A 98 -19.33 -6.29 -8.59
N ALA A 99 -19.45 -5.76 -9.81
CA ALA A 99 -18.87 -6.36 -11.02
C ALA A 99 -17.34 -6.34 -10.99
N VAL A 100 -16.71 -5.27 -10.50
CA VAL A 100 -15.25 -5.19 -10.32
C VAL A 100 -14.78 -6.22 -9.29
N VAL A 101 -15.47 -6.32 -8.15
CA VAL A 101 -15.15 -7.34 -7.12
C VAL A 101 -15.29 -8.75 -7.70
N LEU A 102 -16.37 -9.03 -8.44
CA LEU A 102 -16.57 -10.32 -9.09
C LEU A 102 -15.48 -10.62 -10.11
N ALA A 103 -15.08 -9.64 -10.91
CA ALA A 103 -14.01 -9.78 -11.91
C ALA A 103 -12.67 -10.09 -11.24
N VAL A 104 -12.33 -9.43 -10.12
CA VAL A 104 -11.11 -9.70 -9.35
C VAL A 104 -11.13 -11.11 -8.76
N VAL A 105 -12.25 -11.53 -8.18
CA VAL A 105 -12.41 -12.89 -7.61
C VAL A 105 -12.31 -13.96 -8.71
N LEU A 106 -12.96 -13.76 -9.85
CA LEU A 106 -12.93 -14.69 -10.98
C LEU A 106 -11.58 -14.71 -11.71
N SER A 107 -10.83 -13.59 -11.68
CA SER A 107 -9.49 -13.53 -12.27
C SER A 107 -8.44 -14.31 -11.48
N GLY A 108 -8.78 -14.84 -10.30
CA GLY A 108 -7.85 -15.61 -9.48
C GLY A 108 -6.62 -14.78 -9.13
N GLY A 109 -6.79 -13.77 -8.27
CA GLY A 109 -5.67 -12.98 -7.75
C GLY A 109 -4.52 -13.87 -7.24
N PRO A 110 -3.31 -13.29 -7.04
CA PRO A 110 -2.11 -14.07 -6.74
C PRO A 110 -2.37 -15.05 -5.60
N SER A 111 -1.94 -16.30 -5.81
CA SER A 111 -2.12 -17.37 -4.83
C SER A 111 -1.40 -17.02 -3.51
N ALA A 112 -1.75 -17.71 -2.42
CA ALA A 112 -1.10 -17.46 -1.13
C ALA A 112 0.43 -17.66 -1.17
N PRO A 113 0.98 -18.68 -1.85
CA PRO A 113 2.43 -18.81 -2.05
C PRO A 113 3.03 -17.66 -2.86
N GLU A 114 2.40 -17.25 -3.96
CA GLU A 114 2.86 -16.13 -4.79
C GLU A 114 2.90 -14.81 -4.01
N LYS A 115 1.89 -14.60 -3.17
CA LYS A 115 1.86 -13.45 -2.26
C LYS A 115 3.01 -13.48 -1.27
N ALA A 116 3.34 -14.65 -0.72
CA ALA A 116 4.48 -14.80 0.20
C ALA A 116 5.82 -14.51 -0.47
N VAL A 117 6.04 -14.98 -1.72
CA VAL A 117 7.24 -14.61 -2.49
C VAL A 117 7.30 -13.11 -2.76
N THR A 118 6.17 -12.50 -3.09
CA THR A 118 6.08 -11.05 -3.31
C THR A 118 6.40 -10.27 -2.03
N GLU A 119 5.81 -10.66 -0.90
CA GLU A 119 6.07 -10.06 0.42
C GLU A 119 7.54 -10.24 0.84
N PHE A 120 8.16 -11.39 0.53
CA PHE A 120 9.58 -11.63 0.76
C PHE A 120 10.48 -10.62 0.02
N PHE A 121 10.34 -10.48 -1.30
CA PHE A 121 11.16 -9.51 -2.05
C PHE A 121 10.86 -8.06 -1.65
N GLN A 122 9.61 -7.73 -1.35
CA GLN A 122 9.23 -6.41 -0.84
C GLN A 122 9.87 -6.12 0.53
N SER A 123 9.92 -7.10 1.43
CA SER A 123 10.55 -6.92 2.74
C SER A 123 12.05 -6.60 2.63
N ILE A 124 12.75 -7.19 1.65
CA ILE A 124 14.15 -6.87 1.37
C ILE A 124 14.26 -5.45 0.81
N LYS A 125 13.38 -5.11 -0.15
CA LYS A 125 13.32 -3.77 -0.76
C LYS A 125 13.14 -2.68 0.30
N ASP A 126 12.19 -2.88 1.18
CA ASP A 126 11.78 -1.91 2.21
C ASP A 126 12.66 -1.99 3.47
N ARG A 127 13.62 -2.92 3.51
CA ARG A 127 14.46 -3.23 4.68
C ARG A 127 13.61 -3.52 5.94
N ASP A 128 12.44 -4.14 5.75
CA ASP A 128 11.54 -4.56 6.82
C ASP A 128 11.95 -5.94 7.33
N VAL A 129 12.80 -5.95 8.36
CA VAL A 129 13.33 -7.19 8.94
C VAL A 129 12.24 -8.07 9.53
N LEU A 130 11.18 -7.48 10.08
CA LEU A 130 10.11 -8.26 10.70
C LEU A 130 9.28 -8.99 9.64
N ALA A 131 8.96 -8.32 8.54
CA ALA A 131 8.32 -8.94 7.39
C ALA A 131 9.23 -9.98 6.72
N TYR A 132 10.55 -9.74 6.67
CA TYR A 132 11.52 -10.69 6.16
C TYR A 132 11.55 -11.98 6.98
N LEU A 133 11.66 -11.85 8.32
CA LEU A 133 11.67 -13.00 9.24
C LEU A 133 10.39 -13.81 9.14
N LYS A 134 9.22 -13.16 9.00
CA LYS A 134 7.93 -13.85 8.82
C LYS A 134 7.97 -14.89 7.67
N HIS A 135 8.77 -14.64 6.64
CA HIS A 135 8.88 -15.51 5.47
C HIS A 135 10.16 -16.34 5.41
N THR A 136 11.02 -16.29 6.42
CA THR A 136 12.33 -16.99 6.43
C THR A 136 12.56 -17.79 7.71
N ASP A 137 12.22 -17.22 8.86
CA ASP A 137 12.36 -17.84 10.17
C ASP A 137 11.20 -17.42 11.09
N LEU A 138 10.18 -18.29 11.17
CA LEU A 138 8.95 -18.00 11.89
C LEU A 138 9.18 -17.88 13.40
N ASP A 139 10.17 -18.59 13.95
CA ASP A 139 10.47 -18.58 15.38
C ASP A 139 11.15 -17.27 15.77
N LEU A 140 12.15 -16.83 14.99
CA LEU A 140 12.75 -15.51 15.18
C LEU A 140 11.74 -14.37 14.97
N TYR A 141 10.81 -14.50 14.03
CA TYR A 141 9.73 -13.53 13.86
C TYR A 141 8.85 -13.43 15.12
N LYS A 142 8.47 -14.57 15.73
CA LYS A 142 7.68 -14.59 16.97
C LYS A 142 8.44 -13.97 18.13
N MET A 143 9.71 -14.34 18.32
CA MET A 143 10.58 -13.76 19.35
C MET A 143 10.73 -12.25 19.16
N ALA A 144 10.93 -11.79 17.92
CA ALA A 144 11.05 -10.36 17.61
C ALA A 144 9.75 -9.60 17.92
N LYS A 145 8.60 -10.18 17.56
CA LYS A 145 7.28 -9.59 17.85
C LYS A 145 6.99 -9.52 19.35
N GLN A 146 7.55 -10.43 20.14
CA GLN A 146 7.45 -10.46 21.60
C GLN A 146 8.49 -9.55 22.29
N GLY A 147 9.44 -8.99 21.54
CA GLY A 147 10.53 -8.18 22.07
C GLY A 147 11.67 -8.99 22.71
N GLU A 148 11.68 -10.31 22.53
CA GLU A 148 12.72 -11.22 23.03
C GLU A 148 13.96 -11.26 22.13
N TYR A 149 13.80 -10.82 20.88
CA TYR A 149 14.86 -10.72 19.89
C TYR A 149 14.81 -9.35 19.22
N GLN A 150 15.95 -8.67 19.12
CA GLN A 150 16.06 -7.44 18.34
C GLN A 150 16.84 -7.76 17.07
N PRO A 151 16.16 -7.96 15.93
CA PRO A 151 16.83 -8.36 14.72
C PRO A 151 17.64 -7.19 14.14
N ASP A 152 18.82 -7.52 13.63
CA ASP A 152 19.69 -6.59 12.90
C ASP A 152 19.66 -6.94 11.41
N LEU A 153 19.66 -5.91 10.56
CA LEU A 153 19.59 -6.02 9.10
C LEU A 153 20.74 -6.86 8.53
N TYR A 154 21.95 -6.63 9.03
CA TYR A 154 23.14 -7.34 8.56
C TYR A 154 23.17 -8.79 9.08
N ALA A 155 22.67 -9.03 10.29
CA ALA A 155 22.59 -10.39 10.84
C ALA A 155 21.67 -11.33 10.05
N VAL A 156 20.64 -10.78 9.38
CA VAL A 156 19.74 -11.54 8.48
C VAL A 156 20.20 -11.54 7.02
N GLY A 157 21.34 -10.91 6.73
CA GLY A 157 21.96 -10.81 5.41
C GLY A 157 21.15 -9.97 4.42
N ILE A 158 20.58 -8.86 4.89
CA ILE A 158 20.15 -7.74 4.04
C ILE A 158 21.34 -6.79 3.97
N ASP A 159 22.29 -7.12 3.10
CA ASP A 159 23.64 -6.55 3.13
C ASP A 159 23.78 -5.20 2.42
N TYR A 160 22.83 -4.83 1.57
CA TYR A 160 22.88 -3.57 0.81
C TYR A 160 22.16 -2.43 1.54
N ASP A 161 22.62 -1.20 1.31
CA ASP A 161 22.08 0.00 1.95
C ASP A 161 20.71 0.38 1.38
N HIS A 162 20.48 0.11 0.11
CA HIS A 162 19.15 0.19 -0.49
C HIS A 162 19.00 -0.81 -1.62
N TYR A 163 17.74 -1.12 -1.93
CA TYR A 163 17.36 -2.04 -2.98
C TYR A 163 16.34 -1.42 -3.90
N ARG A 164 16.44 -1.76 -5.18
CA ARG A 164 15.44 -1.45 -6.20
C ARG A 164 14.72 -2.73 -6.57
N LEU A 165 13.40 -2.68 -6.55
CA LEU A 165 12.53 -3.77 -6.98
C LEU A 165 11.42 -3.17 -7.82
N GLU A 166 11.36 -3.57 -9.09
CA GLU A 166 10.45 -3.02 -10.10
C GLU A 166 9.75 -4.14 -10.87
N GLY A 167 8.43 -4.02 -11.03
CA GLY A 167 7.67 -4.87 -11.95
C GLY A 167 7.71 -6.38 -11.64
N LEU A 168 7.90 -6.77 -10.37
CA LEU A 168 7.95 -8.17 -9.95
C LEU A 168 6.72 -8.94 -10.44
N LYS A 169 6.95 -10.07 -11.13
CA LYS A 169 5.92 -10.98 -11.62
C LYS A 169 6.22 -12.39 -11.15
N THR A 170 5.23 -13.01 -10.55
CA THR A 170 5.29 -14.41 -10.10
C THR A 170 4.34 -15.27 -10.92
N ARG A 171 4.58 -16.58 -10.86
CA ARG A 171 3.68 -17.60 -11.36
C ARG A 171 3.72 -18.80 -10.43
N LEU A 172 2.56 -19.22 -9.92
CA LEU A 172 2.47 -20.49 -9.20
C LEU A 172 2.75 -21.65 -10.17
N VAL A 173 3.75 -22.47 -9.86
CA VAL A 173 4.11 -23.67 -10.62
C VAL A 173 3.42 -24.89 -10.03
N LYS A 174 3.47 -25.03 -8.70
CA LYS A 174 2.98 -26.21 -7.98
C LYS A 174 2.52 -25.83 -6.57
N GLU A 175 1.44 -26.44 -6.09
CA GLU A 175 1.01 -26.36 -4.68
C GLU A 175 0.44 -27.72 -4.26
N GLU A 176 1.09 -28.37 -3.28
CA GLU A 176 0.72 -29.68 -2.76
C GLU A 176 0.78 -29.67 -1.23
N GLY A 177 -0.38 -29.51 -0.58
CA GLY A 177 -0.50 -29.49 0.87
C GLY A 177 0.27 -28.32 1.48
N ASP A 178 1.36 -28.62 2.18
CA ASP A 178 2.23 -27.65 2.85
C ASP A 178 3.48 -27.31 2.04
N TYR A 179 3.51 -27.65 0.75
CA TYR A 179 4.62 -27.36 -0.17
C TYR A 179 4.13 -26.57 -1.38
N ALA A 180 4.92 -25.61 -1.85
CA ALA A 180 4.65 -24.89 -3.08
C ALA A 180 5.91 -24.49 -3.83
N GLU A 181 5.78 -24.32 -5.14
CA GLU A 181 6.82 -23.80 -6.03
C GLU A 181 6.26 -22.59 -6.78
N VAL A 182 6.97 -21.48 -6.70
CA VAL A 182 6.60 -20.22 -7.35
C VAL A 182 7.77 -19.76 -8.17
N GLU A 183 7.55 -19.53 -9.46
CA GLU A 183 8.54 -18.99 -10.36
C GLU A 183 8.44 -17.45 -10.38
N VAL A 184 9.54 -16.77 -10.14
CA VAL A 184 9.69 -15.34 -10.40
C VAL A 184 10.11 -15.18 -11.85
N VAL A 185 9.19 -14.70 -12.68
CA VAL A 185 9.31 -14.70 -14.16
C VAL A 185 9.52 -13.32 -14.76
N GLY A 186 9.59 -12.29 -13.92
CA GLY A 186 9.83 -10.94 -14.39
C GLY A 186 9.96 -9.91 -13.29
N GLY A 187 10.42 -8.74 -13.70
CA GLY A 187 10.81 -7.66 -12.82
C GLY A 187 12.33 -7.59 -12.67
N TYR A 188 12.78 -6.47 -12.13
CA TYR A 188 14.19 -6.16 -11.93
C TYR A 188 14.48 -5.96 -10.45
N PHE A 189 15.57 -6.56 -9.97
CA PHE A 189 15.98 -6.50 -8.58
C PHE A 189 17.47 -6.20 -8.44
N GLU A 190 17.83 -5.15 -7.72
CA GLU A 190 19.20 -4.62 -7.64
C GLU A 190 19.48 -4.10 -6.22
N GLY A 191 20.69 -4.38 -5.72
CA GLY A 191 21.19 -3.85 -4.45
C GLY A 191 22.23 -2.77 -4.67
N PHE A 192 22.31 -1.81 -3.75
CA PHE A 192 23.22 -0.68 -3.81
C PHE A 192 23.88 -0.41 -2.47
N TYR A 193 25.17 -0.09 -2.52
CA TYR A 193 25.91 0.45 -1.38
C TYR A 193 25.83 1.98 -1.37
N ASP A 194 26.02 2.60 -0.20
CA ASP A 194 26.02 4.06 0.00
C ASP A 194 27.08 4.79 -0.84
N GLN A 195 28.13 4.08 -1.25
CA GLN A 195 29.18 4.60 -2.14
C GLN A 195 28.74 4.66 -3.62
N GLY A 196 27.52 4.20 -3.93
CA GLY A 196 26.95 4.15 -5.27
C GLY A 196 27.31 2.90 -6.06
N GLU A 197 28.04 1.96 -5.46
CA GLU A 197 28.31 0.66 -6.07
C GLU A 197 27.03 -0.17 -6.14
N SER A 198 26.80 -0.81 -7.29
CA SER A 198 25.63 -1.63 -7.57
C SER A 198 26.01 -3.11 -7.62
N SER A 199 25.07 -3.99 -7.24
CA SER A 199 25.19 -5.44 -7.40
C SER A 199 25.17 -5.93 -8.86
N GLY A 200 24.91 -5.04 -9.83
CA GLY A 200 24.64 -5.37 -11.24
C GLY A 200 23.18 -5.74 -11.52
N GLY A 201 22.44 -6.07 -10.48
CA GLY A 201 21.02 -6.44 -10.53
C GLY A 201 20.74 -7.76 -11.26
N VAL A 202 19.48 -8.17 -11.21
CA VAL A 202 18.95 -9.33 -11.92
C VAL A 202 17.62 -8.96 -12.57
N ASP A 203 17.53 -9.25 -13.88
CA ASP A 203 16.26 -9.22 -14.63
C ASP A 203 15.67 -10.63 -14.64
N PHE A 204 14.60 -10.83 -13.87
CA PHE A 204 13.94 -12.13 -13.74
C PHE A 204 13.24 -12.60 -15.02
N SER A 205 13.06 -11.72 -16.01
CA SER A 205 12.58 -12.15 -17.33
C SER A 205 13.67 -12.82 -18.17
N GLN A 206 14.95 -12.55 -17.86
CA GLN A 206 16.10 -13.21 -18.47
C GLN A 206 16.60 -14.38 -17.63
N TYR A 207 16.56 -14.22 -16.29
CA TYR A 207 17.02 -15.19 -15.31
C TYR A 207 15.88 -15.52 -14.34
N PRO A 208 14.86 -16.29 -14.76
CA PRO A 208 13.75 -16.65 -13.90
C PRO A 208 14.25 -17.45 -12.70
N ARG A 209 13.56 -17.31 -11.57
CA ARG A 209 13.96 -17.93 -10.30
C ARG A 209 12.84 -18.79 -9.74
N LEU A 210 13.10 -20.08 -9.58
CA LEU A 210 12.18 -20.99 -8.91
C LEU A 210 12.37 -20.88 -7.40
N VAL A 211 11.34 -20.42 -6.71
CA VAL A 211 11.30 -20.28 -5.25
C VAL A 211 10.46 -21.41 -4.68
N THR A 212 11.06 -22.23 -3.83
CA THR A 212 10.37 -23.30 -3.10
C THR A 212 9.89 -22.78 -1.75
N LEU A 213 8.68 -23.18 -1.34
CA LEU A 213 8.06 -22.74 -0.10
C LEU A 213 7.55 -23.92 0.71
N VAL A 214 7.63 -23.79 2.03
CA VAL A 214 7.03 -24.71 3.00
C VAL A 214 6.07 -23.93 3.90
N LYS A 215 4.89 -24.51 4.14
CA LYS A 215 3.86 -23.91 4.99
C LYS A 215 4.04 -24.39 6.44
N VAL A 216 4.22 -23.44 7.34
CA VAL A 216 4.33 -23.67 8.79
C VAL A 216 3.34 -22.76 9.50
N GLU A 217 2.45 -23.33 10.32
CA GLU A 217 1.42 -22.58 11.06
C GLU A 217 0.64 -21.56 10.19
N ASN A 218 0.26 -22.00 8.99
CA ASN A 218 -0.45 -21.18 8.01
C ASN A 218 0.35 -19.99 7.44
N THR A 219 1.67 -19.98 7.60
CA THR A 219 2.61 -19.02 6.99
C THR A 219 3.49 -19.75 5.98
N TRP A 220 3.61 -19.20 4.77
CA TRP A 220 4.52 -19.72 3.76
C TRP A 220 5.92 -19.15 3.98
N LEU A 221 6.89 -20.04 4.20
CA LEU A 221 8.30 -19.75 4.37
C LEU A 221 9.04 -20.05 3.07
N VAL A 222 9.91 -19.14 2.66
CA VAL A 222 10.81 -19.30 1.52
C VAL A 222 11.97 -20.20 1.93
N ASN A 223 12.09 -21.34 1.27
CA ASN A 223 13.24 -22.20 1.44
C ASN A 223 14.45 -21.65 0.64
N ASP A 224 15.67 -21.97 1.08
CA ASP A 224 16.91 -21.48 0.48
C ASP A 224 16.95 -19.95 0.30
N TYR A 225 16.33 -19.22 1.23
CA TYR A 225 16.15 -17.76 1.16
C TYR A 225 17.48 -16.99 0.99
N ASN A 226 18.60 -17.57 1.43
CA ASN A 226 19.94 -16.99 1.25
C ASN A 226 20.36 -16.89 -0.22
N LEU A 227 19.92 -17.82 -1.07
CA LEU A 227 20.12 -17.75 -2.52
C LEU A 227 19.04 -16.88 -3.15
N MET A 228 17.80 -17.00 -2.68
CA MET A 228 16.65 -16.30 -3.26
C MET A 228 16.71 -14.77 -3.07
N LYS A 229 17.42 -14.28 -2.06
CA LYS A 229 17.61 -12.84 -1.81
C LYS A 229 18.70 -12.18 -2.66
N LEU A 230 19.49 -12.94 -3.43
CA LEU A 230 20.63 -12.40 -4.15
C LEU A 230 20.18 -11.53 -5.34
N PRO A 231 20.64 -10.26 -5.44
CA PRO A 231 20.29 -9.33 -6.50
C PRO A 231 21.20 -9.47 -7.74
N TYR A 232 21.52 -10.70 -8.11
CA TYR A 232 22.31 -11.06 -9.29
C TYR A 232 21.95 -12.49 -9.75
N PRO A 233 22.25 -12.86 -11.01
CA PRO A 233 22.01 -14.21 -11.52
C PRO A 233 22.73 -15.28 -10.69
N LEU A 234 22.09 -16.42 -10.45
CA LEU A 234 22.72 -17.53 -9.75
C LEU A 234 23.72 -18.24 -10.70
N PRO A 235 24.92 -18.63 -10.22
CA PRO A 235 25.96 -19.24 -11.06
C PRO A 235 25.47 -20.47 -11.84
N GLU A 236 24.59 -21.27 -11.25
CA GLU A 236 24.01 -22.49 -11.85
C GLU A 236 23.19 -22.23 -13.12
N ILE A 237 22.77 -20.98 -13.35
CA ILE A 237 21.97 -20.56 -14.51
C ILE A 237 22.87 -19.91 -15.59
N LEU A 238 24.13 -19.61 -15.27
CA LEU A 238 25.07 -19.08 -16.26
C LEU A 238 25.47 -20.23 -17.20
N PRO A 239 25.40 -20.04 -18.54
CA PRO A 239 25.88 -21.04 -19.49
C PRO A 239 27.37 -21.28 -19.19
N GLY A 240 27.69 -22.53 -18.86
CA GLY A 240 28.90 -22.97 -18.17
C GLY A 240 30.15 -22.14 -18.44
N GLU A 241 30.74 -21.62 -17.37
CA GLU A 241 32.18 -21.39 -17.38
C GLU A 241 32.84 -22.74 -17.68
N GLU A 242 33.65 -22.80 -18.74
CA GLU A 242 34.44 -23.99 -19.06
C GLU A 242 35.17 -24.42 -17.79
N GLU A 243 34.88 -25.62 -17.29
CA GLU A 243 35.63 -26.23 -16.21
C GLU A 243 37.10 -26.16 -16.61
N PHE A 244 37.86 -25.29 -15.95
CA PHE A 244 39.29 -25.17 -16.21
C PHE A 244 39.88 -26.57 -16.04
N PRO A 245 40.54 -27.13 -17.08
CA PRO A 245 41.06 -28.48 -16.99
C PRO A 245 41.98 -28.54 -15.77
N GLU A 246 41.70 -29.50 -14.87
CA GLU A 246 42.59 -29.79 -13.74
C GLU A 246 44.00 -29.95 -14.32
N VAL A 247 44.88 -29.04 -13.95
CA VAL A 247 46.29 -29.13 -14.34
C VAL A 247 46.80 -30.37 -13.61
N GLU A 248 46.89 -31.50 -14.32
CA GLU A 248 47.53 -32.71 -13.80
C GLU A 248 48.90 -32.29 -13.27
N GLU A 249 49.06 -32.34 -11.94
CA GLU A 249 50.34 -32.10 -11.29
C GLU A 249 51.32 -33.13 -11.86
N GLY A 250 52.14 -32.66 -12.79
CA GLY A 250 53.17 -33.46 -13.44
C GLY A 250 54.01 -34.13 -12.36
N ALA A 251 53.94 -35.46 -12.33
CA ALA A 251 54.77 -36.30 -11.50
C ALA A 251 56.24 -35.92 -11.74
N GLY A 252 56.78 -35.15 -10.81
CA GLY A 252 58.18 -34.81 -10.73
C GLY A 252 58.99 -36.08 -10.49
N ASP A 253 59.75 -36.43 -11.51
CA ASP A 253 60.97 -37.21 -11.50
C ASP A 253 61.69 -37.22 -10.13
N THR A 254 61.89 -38.42 -9.58
CA THR A 254 62.98 -38.68 -8.64
C THR A 254 63.71 -39.96 -9.05
N GLY A 255 64.77 -39.79 -9.83
CA GLY A 255 66.13 -40.30 -9.53
C GLY A 255 66.38 -41.79 -9.63
#